data_AF-A0A2E0A593-F1
#
_entry.id   AF-A0A2E0A593-F1
#
_cell.length_a   1.000
_cell.length_b   1.000
_cell.length_c   1.000
_cell.angle_alpha   90.00
_cell.angle_beta   90.00
_cell.angle_gamma   90.00
#
_symmetry.space_group_name_H-M   'P 1'
#
loop_
_entity.id
_entity.type
_entity.pdbx_description
1 polymer ?
#
loop_
_entity_poly.entity_id
_entity_poly.type
_entity_poly.pdbx_seq_one_letter_code
_entity_poly.pdbx_strand_id
1 'polypeptide(L)' 'MEFESFSEFLAMGRHGFYVWLSYGLTAVIIVYNLLVPVLQRRRLIKEQAQRLRREKTDAPSA' A
#
# COMPACT_ATOMS: atom_id res chain seq x y z
N MET A 1 -27.77 -26.34 -15.78
CA MET A 1 -26.54 -25.55 -15.92
C MET A 1 -26.29 -24.95 -14.54
N GLU A 2 -25.19 -25.31 -13.87
CA GLU A 2 -25.10 -25.11 -12.40
C GLU A 2 -24.59 -23.73 -11.94
N PHE A 3 -24.28 -22.82 -12.88
CA PHE A 3 -23.88 -21.45 -12.58
C PHE A 3 -24.37 -20.54 -13.71
N GLU A 4 -25.59 -20.02 -13.61
CA GLU A 4 -26.19 -19.22 -14.70
C GLU A 4 -25.72 -17.75 -14.70
N SER A 5 -24.96 -17.31 -13.69
CA SER A 5 -24.52 -15.91 -13.63
C SER A 5 -23.30 -15.67 -12.71
N PHE A 6 -22.37 -14.83 -13.17
CA PHE A 6 -21.29 -14.26 -12.35
C PHE A 6 -21.84 -13.54 -11.10
N SER A 7 -23.09 -13.06 -11.16
CA SER A 7 -23.79 -12.44 -10.05
C SER A 7 -24.23 -13.44 -8.97
N GLU A 8 -24.51 -14.71 -9.29
CA GLU A 8 -24.81 -15.75 -8.30
C GLU A 8 -23.55 -16.24 -7.59
N PHE A 9 -22.41 -16.24 -8.30
CA PHE A 9 -21.10 -16.51 -7.68
C PHE A 9 -20.70 -15.39 -6.71
N LEU A 10 -21.03 -14.14 -7.05
CA LEU A 10 -20.86 -12.98 -6.18
C LEU A 10 -21.84 -13.00 -5.00
N ALA A 11 -23.10 -13.35 -5.27
CA ALA A 11 -24.20 -13.45 -4.32
C ALA A 11 -24.44 -14.90 -3.88
N MET A 12 -23.36 -15.64 -3.59
CA MET A 12 -23.41 -17.02 -3.10
C MET A 12 -23.88 -17.04 -1.63
N GLY A 13 -25.08 -16.53 -1.39
CA GLY A 13 -25.76 -16.42 -0.10
C GLY A 13 -24.84 -16.06 1.07
N ARG A 14 -24.81 -16.92 2.09
CA ARG A 14 -24.00 -16.74 3.31
C ARG A 14 -22.50 -16.93 3.14
N HIS A 15 -22.03 -17.59 2.07
CA HIS A 15 -20.61 -17.93 1.91
C HIS A 15 -19.82 -16.89 1.13
N GLY A 16 -20.46 -16.17 0.19
CA GLY A 16 -19.81 -15.11 -0.60
C GLY A 16 -19.21 -14.00 0.28
N PHE A 17 -19.88 -13.63 1.37
CA PHE A 17 -19.39 -12.61 2.31
C PHE A 17 -18.03 -12.97 2.92
N TYR A 18 -17.83 -14.24 3.32
CA TYR A 18 -16.56 -14.70 3.89
C TYR A 18 -15.44 -14.69 2.85
N VAL A 19 -15.74 -15.11 1.62
CA VAL A 19 -14.78 -15.12 0.52
C VAL A 19 -14.29 -13.71 0.20
N TRP A 20 -15.23 -12.77 0.05
CA TRP A 20 -14.91 -11.36 -0.18
C TRP A 20 -14.15 -10.72 0.97
N LEU A 21 -14.47 -11.05 2.22
CA LEU A 21 -13.68 -10.60 3.37
C LEU A 21 -12.26 -11.17 3.37
N SER A 22 -12.07 -12.45 3.06
CA SER A 22 -10.74 -13.05 2.95
C SER A 22 -9.93 -12.37 1.85
N TYR A 23 -10.49 -12.19 0.65
CA TYR A 23 -9.82 -11.47 -0.44
C TYR A 23 -9.53 -10.02 -0.09
N GLY A 24 -10.48 -9.32 0.52
CA GLY A 24 -10.32 -7.93 0.96
C GLY A 24 -9.21 -7.80 2.00
N LEU A 25 -9.17 -8.68 2.99
CA LEU A 25 -8.13 -8.69 4.02
C LEU A 25 -6.75 -8.97 3.40
N THR A 26 -6.66 -9.96 2.51
CA THR A 26 -5.41 -10.25 1.79
C THR A 26 -4.95 -9.05 0.96
N ALA A 27 -5.85 -8.42 0.21
CA ALA A 27 -5.54 -7.22 -0.57
C ALA A 27 -5.04 -6.08 0.33
N VAL A 28 -5.66 -5.85 1.48
CA VAL A 28 -5.22 -4.85 2.47
C VAL A 28 -3.82 -5.17 2.98
N ILE A 29 -3.52 -6.42 3.33
CA ILE A 29 -2.19 -6.83 3.80
C ILE A 29 -1.11 -6.60 2.74
N ILE A 30 -1.41 -6.94 1.48
CA ILE A 30 -0.50 -6.72 0.35
C ILE A 30 -0.26 -5.22 0.17
N VAL A 31 -1.32 -4.43 0.08
CA VAL A 31 -1.24 -2.97 -0.09
C VAL A 31 -0.47 -2.33 1.06
N TYR A 32 -0.71 -2.77 2.30
CA TYR A 32 0.03 -2.31 3.47
C TYR A 32 1.52 -2.63 3.37
N ASN A 33 1.88 -3.86 3.01
CA ASN A 33 3.28 -4.27 2.81
C ASN A 33 3.99 -3.48 1.72
N LEU A 34 3.27 -3.02 0.69
CA LEU A 34 3.83 -2.16 -0.37
C LEU A 34 3.91 -0.69 0.06
N LEU A 35 2.93 -0.19 0.82
CA LEU A 35 2.87 1.20 1.28
C LEU A 35 3.98 1.51 2.30
N VAL A 36 4.21 0.63 3.27
CA VAL A 36 5.21 0.84 4.33
C VAL A 36 6.60 1.19 3.79
N PRO A 37 7.22 0.40 2.89
CA PRO A 37 8.55 0.69 2.37
C PRO A 37 8.56 1.96 1.49
N VAL A 38 7.48 2.23 0.74
CA VAL A 38 7.35 3.44 -0.07
C VAL A 38 7.31 4.70 0.81
N LEU A 39 6.53 4.67 1.89
CA LEU A 39 6.45 5.77 2.84
C LEU A 39 7.77 5.98 3.58
N GLN A 40 8.44 4.90 4.02
CA GLN A 40 9.74 4.98 4.66
C GLN A 40 10.80 5.56 3.73
N ARG A 41 10.88 5.08 2.48
CA ARG A 41 11.81 5.61 1.48
C ARG A 41 11.60 7.10 1.23
N ARG A 42 10.35 7.55 1.14
CA ARG A 42 10.02 8.99 1.00
C ARG A 42 10.50 9.82 2.19
N ARG A 43 10.37 9.31 3.42
CA ARG A 43 10.87 9.98 4.62
C ARG A 43 12.39 10.09 4.60
N LEU A 44 13.09 9.00 4.31
CA LEU A 44 14.56 8.97 4.23
C LEU A 44 15.11 9.95 3.20
N ILE A 45 14.53 9.97 1.99
CA ILE A 45 14.96 10.91 0.93
C ILE A 45 14.73 12.37 1.38
N LYS A 46 13.59 12.65 2.04
CA LYS A 46 13.29 14.00 2.53
C LYS A 46 14.28 14.45 3.61
N GLU A 47 14.65 13.56 4.53
CA GLU A 47 15.64 13.83 5.56
C GLU A 47 17.05 14.04 4.98
N GLN A 48 17.46 13.21 4.02
CA GLN A 48 18.74 13.37 3.32
C GLN A 48 18.80 14.69 2.55
N ALA A 49 17.72 15.05 1.84
CA ALA A 49 17.63 16.32 1.12
C ALA A 49 17.73 17.52 2.07
N GLN A 50 17.17 17.43 3.29
CA GLN A 50 17.30 18.49 4.29
C GLN A 50 18.72 18.59 4.86
N ARG A 51 19.42 17.47 5.07
CA ARG A 51 20.83 17.46 5.52
C ARG A 51 21.77 18.08 4.49
N LEU A 52 21.64 17.69 3.22
CA LEU A 52 22.41 18.26 2.10
C LEU A 52 22.23 19.78 1.97
N ARG A 53 21.03 20.31 2.28
CA ARG A 53 20.78 21.76 2.25
C ARG A 53 21.47 22.50 3.40
N ARG A 54 21.70 21.85 4.55
CA ARG A 54 22.45 22.44 5.66
C ARG A 54 23.95 22.42 5.38
N GLU A 55 24.48 21.30 4.90
CA GLU A 55 25.90 21.19 4.51
C GLU A 55 26.29 22.20 3.41
N LYS A 56 25.39 22.51 2.47
CA LYS A 56 25.64 23.54 1.45
C LYS A 56 25.59 24.97 1.97
N THR A 57 24.85 25.23 3.05
CA THR A 57 24.79 26.56 3.68
C THR A 57 25.94 26.77 4.66
N ASP A 58 26.43 25.70 5.29
CA ASP A 58 27.58 25.72 6.20
C ASP A 58 28.93 25.50 5.49
N ALA A 59 28.94 25.23 4.18
CA ALA A 59 30.15 25.25 3.36
C ALA A 59 30.69 26.68 3.35
N PRO A 60 31.80 26.97 4.06
CA PRO A 60 32.31 28.32 4.16
C PRO A 60 32.70 28.77 2.75
N SER A 61 32.19 29.93 2.35
CA SER A 61 32.78 30.72 1.28
C SER A 61 34.26 30.95 1.61
N ALA A 62 35.13 30.12 1.02
CA ALA A 62 36.56 30.38 0.93
C ALA A 62 36.81 31.36 -0.22
#